data_AF-A0A7M7JXD4-F1
#
_entry.id   AF-A0A7M7JXD4-F1
#
_cell.length_a   1.000
_cell.length_b   1.000
_cell.length_c   1.000
_cell.angle_alpha   90.00
_cell.angle_beta   90.00
_cell.angle_gamma   90.00
#
_symmetry.space_group_name_H-M   'P 1'
#
loop_
_entity.id
_entity.type
_entity.pdbx_description
1 polymer ?
#
loop_
_entity_poly.entity_id
_entity_poly.type
_entity_poly.pdbx_seq_one_letter_code
_entity_poly.pdbx_strand_id
1 'polypeptide(L)'
;MYSTNFCSFRVPAVKMQDKNPFIHPGQFIVYMLGCLHRAHTTSCLQHIQKMCRLRVVDNSKLGKEAMLEGKPPKVIHVYNNVGKAQLGDRVLLAIKGEMKKGILVGAKWKKQEVMRPRFDSNNVVLIDDTGNPLGNRILAPLPMCLRAKKDDFNKLISIATRFV
;
A
#
# COMPACT_ATOMS: atom_id res chain seq x y z
N MET A 1 0.49 14.68 33.04
CA MET A 1 1.32 15.74 32.42
C MET A 1 1.64 15.33 30.99
N TYR A 2 1.10 16.07 30.02
CA TYR A 2 1.36 15.88 28.60
C TYR A 2 2.78 16.33 28.26
N SER A 3 3.49 15.59 27.41
CA SER A 3 4.57 16.16 26.60
C SER A 3 4.51 15.56 25.20
N THR A 4 3.81 16.27 24.31
CA THR A 4 3.82 16.02 22.87
C THR A 4 5.09 16.63 22.29
N ASN A 5 6.14 15.82 22.13
CA ASN A 5 7.30 16.23 21.35
C ASN A 5 6.96 16.19 19.86
N PHE A 6 6.69 17.37 19.30
CA PHE A 6 6.63 17.61 17.86
C PHE A 6 8.01 17.34 17.25
N CYS A 7 8.18 16.15 16.67
CA CYS A 7 9.36 15.84 15.88
C CYS A 7 9.24 16.54 14.51
N SER A 8 9.93 17.67 14.38
CA SER A 8 10.12 18.39 13.11
C SER A 8 10.92 17.52 12.13
N PHE A 9 10.23 16.86 11.20
CA PHE A 9 10.88 16.22 10.05
C PHE A 9 11.12 17.26 8.96
N ARG A 10 12.35 17.79 8.95
CA ARG A 10 12.92 18.60 7.87
C ARG A 10 13.06 17.73 6.61
N VAL A 11 12.24 17.98 5.59
CA VAL A 11 12.40 17.33 4.28
C VAL A 11 13.62 17.92 3.58
N PRO A 12 14.60 17.12 3.11
CA PRO A 12 15.72 17.65 2.35
C PRO A 12 15.26 18.08 0.95
N ALA A 13 15.69 19.29 0.55
CA ALA A 13 15.44 19.86 -0.77
C ALA A 13 16.17 19.05 -1.85
N VAL A 14 15.41 18.38 -2.73
CA VAL A 14 15.94 17.76 -3.95
C VAL A 14 15.97 18.82 -5.04
N LYS A 15 17.18 19.14 -5.52
CA LYS A 15 17.42 20.07 -6.63
C LYS A 15 16.74 19.53 -7.90
N MET A 16 15.72 20.24 -8.38
CA MET A 16 15.16 20.06 -9.71
C MET A 16 16.07 20.76 -10.73
N GLN A 17 16.68 19.99 -11.63
CA GLN A 17 17.23 20.49 -12.88
C GLN A 17 16.57 19.71 -14.00
N ASP A 18 15.47 20.22 -14.53
CA ASP A 18 15.01 19.89 -15.87
C ASP A 18 14.71 21.21 -16.58
N LYS A 19 15.56 21.52 -17.55
CA LYS A 19 15.46 22.68 -18.44
C LYS A 19 14.34 22.40 -19.45
N ASN A 20 13.43 23.36 -19.62
CA ASN A 20 12.90 23.83 -20.91
C ASN A 20 11.93 25.01 -20.64
N PRO A 21 12.24 26.24 -21.09
CA PRO A 21 11.39 27.41 -20.88
C PRO A 21 10.56 27.69 -22.13
N PHE A 22 9.23 27.74 -22.09
CA PHE A 22 8.41 28.51 -23.04
C PHE A 22 6.92 28.42 -22.69
N ILE A 23 6.43 29.27 -21.78
CA ILE A 23 5.02 29.66 -21.70
C ILE A 23 4.97 31.14 -21.30
N HIS A 24 4.32 31.97 -22.13
CA HIS A 24 4.29 33.43 -22.07
C HIS A 24 3.54 33.99 -20.85
N PRO A 25 3.91 35.17 -20.32
CA PRO A 25 3.27 35.80 -19.18
C PRO A 25 2.05 36.60 -19.63
N GLY A 26 0.85 36.11 -19.36
CA GLY A 26 -0.35 36.89 -19.61
C GLY A 26 -1.63 36.08 -19.49
N GLN A 27 -2.07 35.81 -18.27
CA GLN A 27 -3.50 35.71 -17.91
C GLN A 27 -3.64 35.69 -16.39
N PHE A 28 -3.87 36.89 -15.84
CA PHE A 28 -4.68 37.06 -14.64
C PHE A 28 -6.11 36.59 -14.96
N ILE A 29 -6.78 35.91 -14.02
CA ILE A 29 -8.15 36.21 -13.52
C ILE A 29 -8.71 34.99 -12.74
N VAL A 30 -8.80 35.20 -11.43
CA VAL A 30 -9.90 34.88 -10.50
C VAL A 30 -10.81 33.68 -10.81
N TYR A 31 -10.76 32.68 -9.94
CA TYR A 31 -11.96 31.98 -9.46
C TYR A 31 -11.95 31.97 -7.92
N MET A 32 -12.65 32.95 -7.36
CA MET A 32 -13.19 32.90 -6.01
C MET A 32 -14.42 31.97 -5.99
N LEU A 33 -14.68 31.41 -4.80
CA LEU A 33 -15.84 30.62 -4.38
C LEU A 33 -15.87 29.11 -4.70
N GLY A 34 -15.75 28.30 -3.64
CA GLY A 34 -16.15 26.89 -3.61
C GLY A 34 -15.37 26.11 -2.56
N CYS A 35 -16.00 25.81 -1.42
CA CYS A 35 -15.54 24.98 -0.31
C CYS A 35 -14.10 24.43 -0.38
N LEU A 36 -13.22 24.94 0.49
CA LEU A 36 -11.88 24.41 0.77
C LEU A 36 -11.95 22.98 1.38
N HIS A 37 -12.37 21.99 0.60
CA HIS A 37 -11.81 20.66 0.76
C HIS A 37 -10.36 20.82 0.35
N ARG A 38 -9.46 20.84 1.33
CA ARG A 38 -8.01 20.97 1.16
C ARG A 38 -7.55 19.93 0.13
N ALA A 39 -7.49 20.31 -1.14
CA ALA A 39 -7.03 19.45 -2.21
C ALA A 39 -5.56 19.17 -1.90
N HIS A 40 -5.28 17.96 -1.46
CA HIS A 40 -3.91 17.51 -1.21
C HIS A 40 -3.16 17.58 -2.54
N THR A 41 -2.28 18.57 -2.70
CA THR A 41 -1.45 18.77 -3.90
C THR A 41 -0.24 17.84 -3.95
N THR A 42 -0.05 17.01 -2.93
CA THR A 42 1.06 16.06 -2.86
C THR A 42 0.87 14.93 -3.87
N SER A 43 1.88 14.70 -4.71
CA SER A 43 1.90 13.59 -5.68
C SER A 43 1.55 12.25 -5.01
N CYS A 44 0.73 11.42 -5.67
CA CYS A 44 0.39 10.10 -5.17
C CYS A 44 1.66 9.27 -4.96
N LEU A 45 1.90 8.82 -3.73
CA LEU A 45 3.00 7.92 -3.42
C LEU A 45 2.69 6.53 -4.00
N GLN A 46 3.60 6.02 -4.83
CA GLN A 46 3.50 4.73 -5.51
C GLN A 46 4.40 3.70 -4.83
N HIS A 47 4.29 3.63 -3.50
CA HIS A 47 4.90 2.62 -2.63
C HIS A 47 4.01 2.43 -1.40
N ILE A 48 4.12 1.28 -0.73
CA ILE A 48 3.27 0.97 0.42
C ILE A 48 3.94 1.41 1.71
N GLN A 49 3.18 2.13 2.52
CA GLN A 49 3.58 2.67 3.82
C GLN A 49 2.35 2.79 4.73
N LYS A 50 2.55 3.30 5.95
CA LYS A 50 1.46 3.60 6.89
C LYS A 50 0.38 4.48 6.22
N MET A 51 -0.88 4.28 6.62
CA MET A 51 -2.08 4.94 6.08
C MET A 51 -2.43 4.58 4.63
N CYS A 52 -1.65 3.74 3.95
CA CYS A 52 -1.99 3.26 2.63
C CYS A 52 -3.24 2.36 2.67
N ARG A 53 -4.12 2.51 1.67
CA ARG A 53 -5.26 1.63 1.47
C ARG A 53 -4.85 0.44 0.62
N LEU A 54 -5.24 -0.75 1.04
CA LEU A 54 -4.99 -1.99 0.31
C LEU A 54 -6.32 -2.65 -0.09
N ARG A 55 -6.25 -3.55 -1.07
CA ARG A 55 -7.33 -4.44 -1.45
C ARG A 55 -7.04 -5.83 -0.88
N VAL A 56 -7.99 -6.40 -0.15
CA VAL A 56 -7.90 -7.79 0.28
C VAL A 56 -8.19 -8.70 -0.90
N VAL A 57 -7.35 -9.71 -1.11
CA VAL A 57 -7.44 -10.61 -2.26
C VAL A 57 -7.57 -12.08 -1.86
N ASP A 58 -8.23 -12.30 -0.73
CA ASP A 58 -8.65 -13.61 -0.27
C ASP A 58 -10.17 -13.71 -0.22
N ASN A 59 -10.67 -14.91 0.02
CA ASN A 59 -12.10 -15.18 0.18
C ASN A 59 -12.57 -15.09 1.65
N SER A 60 -11.79 -14.50 2.55
CA SER A 60 -12.15 -14.37 3.97
C SER A 60 -13.43 -13.55 4.16
N LYS A 61 -14.21 -13.88 5.19
CA LYS A 61 -15.45 -13.14 5.51
C LYS A 61 -15.15 -11.67 5.83
N LEU A 62 -14.12 -11.43 6.66
CA LEU A 62 -13.67 -10.09 7.04
C LEU A 62 -13.30 -9.22 5.83
N GLY A 63 -12.53 -9.78 4.89
CA GLY A 63 -12.13 -9.06 3.68
C GLY A 63 -13.32 -8.69 2.80
N LYS A 64 -14.25 -9.63 2.59
CA LYS A 64 -15.45 -9.40 1.76
C LYS A 64 -16.39 -8.37 2.37
N GLU A 65 -16.66 -8.48 3.67
CA GLU A 65 -17.53 -7.54 4.36
C GLU A 65 -16.95 -6.12 4.38
N ALA A 66 -15.64 -5.98 4.58
CA ALA A 66 -14.98 -4.66 4.57
C ALA A 66 -15.10 -3.97 3.21
N MET A 67 -14.96 -4.75 2.14
CA MET A 67 -15.10 -4.25 0.77
C MET A 67 -16.55 -3.90 0.44
N LEU A 68 -17.52 -4.68 0.92
CA LEU A 68 -18.95 -4.40 0.75
C LEU A 68 -19.38 -3.12 1.49
N GLU A 69 -18.86 -2.89 2.70
CA GLU A 69 -19.07 -1.65 3.46
C GLU A 69 -18.38 -0.43 2.81
N GLY A 70 -17.48 -0.66 1.84
CA GLY A 70 -16.73 0.41 1.17
C GLY A 70 -15.60 1.01 2.00
N LYS A 71 -15.18 0.35 3.09
CA LYS A 71 -14.07 0.76 3.95
C LYS A 71 -12.86 -0.16 3.72
N PRO A 72 -11.98 0.17 2.74
CA PRO A 72 -10.84 -0.68 2.44
C PRO A 72 -9.83 -0.70 3.59
N PRO A 73 -9.11 -1.83 3.78
CA PRO A 73 -8.04 -1.98 4.76
C PRO A 73 -7.04 -0.84 4.72
N LYS A 74 -6.61 -0.37 5.89
CA LYS A 74 -5.52 0.61 6.02
C LYS A 74 -4.31 0.00 6.72
N VAL A 75 -3.12 0.29 6.23
CA VAL A 75 -1.86 -0.11 6.86
C VAL A 75 -1.59 0.73 8.11
N ILE A 76 -1.41 0.09 9.25
CA ILE A 76 -1.00 0.72 10.51
C ILE A 76 0.52 0.65 10.65
N HIS A 77 1.10 -0.53 10.41
CA HIS A 77 2.51 -0.80 10.64
C HIS A 77 3.07 -1.73 9.55
N VAL A 78 4.33 -1.51 9.19
CA VAL A 78 5.11 -2.37 8.31
C VAL A 78 6.22 -2.96 9.17
N TYR A 79 6.36 -4.28 9.17
CA TYR A 79 7.40 -4.96 9.94
C TYR A 79 8.76 -4.86 9.24
N ASN A 80 9.25 -3.64 9.07
CA ASN A 80 10.53 -3.29 8.48
C ASN A 80 11.02 -1.98 9.10
N ASN A 81 12.33 -1.86 9.30
CA ASN A 81 12.98 -0.66 9.82
C ASN A 81 12.86 0.54 8.87
N VAL A 82 12.71 0.31 7.56
CA VAL A 82 12.63 1.38 6.55
C VAL A 82 11.24 2.05 6.51
N GLY A 83 10.20 1.39 7.00
CA GLY A 83 8.82 1.89 6.95
C GLY A 83 8.15 1.87 5.56
N LYS A 84 8.84 1.32 4.54
CA LYS A 84 8.30 1.04 3.20
C LYS A 84 8.22 -0.47 2.98
N ALA A 85 7.05 -0.97 2.61
CA ALA A 85 6.82 -2.39 2.39
C ALA A 85 7.18 -2.81 0.95
N GLN A 86 7.84 -3.95 0.82
CA GLN A 86 8.05 -4.67 -0.43
C GLN A 86 7.16 -5.93 -0.52
N LEU A 87 7.18 -6.58 -1.69
CA LEU A 87 6.45 -7.84 -1.90
C LEU A 87 6.95 -8.92 -0.93
N GLY A 88 6.02 -9.60 -0.28
CA GLY A 88 6.30 -10.61 0.75
C GLY A 88 6.58 -10.05 2.15
N ASP A 89 6.50 -8.73 2.36
CA ASP A 89 6.61 -8.18 3.69
C ASP A 89 5.31 -8.37 4.49
N ARG A 90 5.46 -8.55 5.80
CA ARG A 90 4.35 -8.58 6.74
C ARG A 90 3.92 -7.14 7.04
N VAL A 91 2.60 -6.92 7.06
CA VAL A 91 1.98 -5.63 7.39
C VAL A 91 0.86 -5.83 8.40
N LEU A 92 0.65 -4.83 9.26
CA LEU A 92 -0.47 -4.77 10.19
C LEU A 92 -1.55 -3.86 9.61
N LEU A 93 -2.77 -4.36 9.53
CA LEU A 93 -3.91 -3.72 8.88
C LEU A 93 -5.04 -3.45 9.87
N ALA A 94 -5.72 -2.32 9.69
CA ALA A 94 -7.02 -2.04 10.28
C ALA A 94 -8.12 -2.45 9.29
N ILE A 95 -8.97 -3.41 9.66
CA ILE A 95 -10.09 -3.89 8.84
C ILE A 95 -11.33 -4.01 9.73
N LYS A 96 -12.42 -3.31 9.38
CA LYS A 96 -13.67 -3.27 10.17
C LYS A 96 -13.47 -3.00 11.68
N GLY A 97 -12.47 -2.20 12.04
CA GLY A 97 -12.15 -1.89 13.44
C GLY A 97 -11.28 -2.93 14.15
N GLU A 98 -10.95 -4.03 13.50
CA GLU A 98 -10.02 -5.05 14.00
C GLU A 98 -8.61 -4.86 13.45
N MET A 99 -7.63 -5.31 14.22
CA MET A 99 -6.23 -5.39 13.81
C MET A 99 -5.95 -6.80 13.29
N LYS A 100 -5.54 -6.90 12.02
CA LYS A 100 -5.15 -8.17 11.40
C LYS A 100 -3.81 -8.03 10.71
N LYS A 101 -3.01 -9.10 10.72
CA LYS A 101 -1.78 -9.15 9.95
C LYS A 101 -2.11 -9.51 8.50
N GLY A 102 -1.23 -9.11 7.60
CA GLY A 102 -1.35 -9.40 6.19
C GLY A 102 0.02 -9.57 5.55
N ILE A 103 0.06 -10.32 4.45
CA ILE A 103 1.23 -10.44 3.59
C ILE A 103 0.95 -9.65 2.32
N LEU A 104 1.90 -8.78 1.97
CA LEU A 104 1.79 -8.04 0.74
C LEU A 104 2.10 -8.93 -0.48
N VAL A 105 1.13 -9.05 -1.37
CA VAL A 105 1.21 -9.93 -2.55
C VAL A 105 1.46 -9.15 -3.82
N GLY A 106 0.88 -7.96 -3.95
CA GLY A 106 0.98 -7.19 -5.18
C GLY A 106 0.88 -5.72 -4.87
N ALA A 107 1.51 -4.91 -5.69
CA ALA A 107 1.44 -3.48 -5.49
C ALA A 107 1.89 -2.65 -6.68
N LYS A 108 1.48 -1.38 -6.62
CA LYS A 108 1.64 -0.40 -7.69
C LYS A 108 2.87 0.46 -7.48
N TRP A 109 4.00 0.02 -8.03
CA TRP A 109 5.28 0.72 -7.92
C TRP A 109 5.40 1.88 -8.89
N LYS A 110 6.21 2.89 -8.53
CA LYS A 110 6.54 4.01 -9.43
C LYS A 110 7.42 3.55 -10.58
N LYS A 111 8.52 2.88 -10.22
CA LYS A 111 9.47 2.32 -11.16
C LYS A 111 9.31 0.81 -11.17
N GLN A 112 9.25 0.26 -12.36
CA GLN A 112 9.29 -1.18 -12.57
C GLN A 112 10.71 -1.68 -12.32
N GLU A 113 10.86 -2.64 -11.42
CA GLU A 113 12.12 -3.36 -11.24
C GLU A 113 12.19 -4.52 -12.24
N VAL A 114 13.39 -4.83 -12.69
CA VAL A 114 13.63 -5.93 -13.63
C VAL A 114 13.29 -7.26 -12.94
N MET A 115 12.61 -8.17 -13.65
CA MET A 115 12.18 -9.49 -13.14
C MET A 115 11.26 -9.47 -11.91
N ARG A 116 10.63 -8.34 -11.55
CA ARG A 116 9.63 -8.26 -10.49
C ARG A 116 8.29 -7.79 -11.07
N PRO A 117 7.18 -8.52 -10.95
CA PRO A 117 5.90 -8.08 -11.51
C PRO A 117 5.37 -6.81 -10.82
N ARG A 118 4.81 -5.89 -11.60
CA ARG A 118 4.04 -4.74 -11.10
C ARG A 118 2.56 -5.00 -11.28
N PHE A 119 1.81 -4.66 -10.24
CA PHE A 119 0.37 -4.80 -10.22
C PHE A 119 -0.29 -3.42 -10.31
N ASP A 120 -1.50 -3.37 -10.83
CA ASP A 120 -2.29 -2.13 -10.89
C ASP A 120 -2.83 -1.71 -9.53
N SER A 121 -3.03 -2.69 -8.64
CA SER A 121 -3.61 -2.51 -7.31
C SER A 121 -2.67 -3.01 -6.22
N ASN A 122 -2.78 -2.38 -5.05
CA ASN A 122 -2.10 -2.85 -3.84
C ASN A 122 -2.91 -3.99 -3.21
N ASN A 123 -2.40 -5.20 -3.35
CA ASN A 123 -3.05 -6.45 -3.00
C ASN A 123 -2.44 -7.04 -1.73
N VAL A 124 -3.29 -7.47 -0.81
CA VAL A 124 -2.88 -8.08 0.46
C VAL A 124 -3.71 -9.34 0.72
N VAL A 125 -3.09 -10.33 1.34
CA VAL A 125 -3.77 -11.52 1.85
C VAL A 125 -3.68 -11.49 3.37
N LEU A 126 -4.79 -11.75 4.05
CA LEU A 126 -4.85 -11.71 5.51
C LEU A 126 -4.26 -12.97 6.11
N ILE A 127 -3.53 -12.78 7.21
CA ILE A 127 -2.90 -13.86 7.97
C ILE A 127 -3.20 -13.72 9.46
N ASP A 128 -3.13 -14.84 10.14
CA ASP A 128 -3.11 -14.93 11.59
C ASP A 128 -1.74 -14.59 12.16
N ASP A 129 -1.66 -14.49 13.49
CA ASP A 129 -0.41 -14.25 14.20
C ASP A 129 0.63 -15.37 13.99
N THR A 130 0.16 -16.60 13.78
CA THR A 130 0.99 -17.77 13.45
C THR A 130 1.50 -17.74 12.00
N GLY A 131 0.96 -16.88 11.14
CA GLY A 131 1.31 -16.82 9.71
C GLY A 131 0.47 -17.74 8.80
N ASN A 132 -0.62 -18.31 9.32
CA ASN A 132 -1.58 -19.05 8.50
C ASN A 132 -2.49 -18.07 7.74
N PRO A 133 -2.84 -18.33 6.46
CA PRO A 133 -3.80 -17.51 5.74
C PRO A 133 -5.20 -17.67 6.33
N LEU A 134 -5.90 -16.55 6.49
CA LEU A 134 -7.28 -16.53 7.00
C LEU A 134 -8.31 -17.02 5.97
N GLY A 135 -8.00 -16.86 4.68
CA GLY A 135 -8.84 -17.31 3.58
C GLY A 135 -8.40 -18.66 3.02
N ASN A 136 -9.37 -19.44 2.53
CA ASN A 136 -9.14 -20.74 1.91
C ASN A 136 -8.73 -20.63 0.44
N ARG A 137 -8.90 -19.47 -0.22
CA ARG A 137 -8.57 -19.29 -1.63
C ARG A 137 -8.14 -17.85 -1.94
N ILE A 138 -7.07 -17.71 -2.72
CA ILE A 138 -6.54 -16.43 -3.17
C ILE A 138 -7.11 -16.13 -4.57
N LEU A 139 -7.63 -14.91 -4.77
CA LEU A 139 -8.37 -14.53 -5.97
C LEU A 139 -7.49 -13.90 -7.07
N ALA A 140 -6.27 -13.46 -6.73
CA ALA A 140 -5.31 -12.86 -7.65
C ALA A 140 -4.08 -13.74 -7.84
N PRO A 141 -3.31 -13.52 -8.93
CA PRO A 141 -2.00 -14.13 -9.07
C PRO A 141 -1.03 -13.73 -7.96
N LEU A 142 -0.23 -14.69 -7.52
CA LEU A 142 0.92 -14.45 -6.63
C LEU A 142 2.20 -14.21 -7.43
N PRO A 143 3.09 -13.32 -6.98
CA PRO A 143 4.38 -13.15 -7.62
C PRO A 143 5.33 -14.31 -7.30
N MET A 144 6.13 -14.72 -8.29
CA MET A 144 7.13 -15.79 -8.16
C MET A 144 8.17 -15.54 -7.07
N CYS A 145 8.43 -14.27 -6.72
CA CYS A 145 9.38 -13.90 -5.67
C CYS A 145 9.01 -14.48 -4.29
N LEU A 146 7.73 -14.80 -4.04
CA LEU A 146 7.30 -15.46 -2.79
C LEU A 146 7.80 -16.90 -2.69
N ARG A 147 8.03 -17.58 -3.83
CA ARG A 147 8.59 -18.94 -3.85
C ARG A 147 10.06 -19.00 -3.47
N ALA A 148 10.78 -17.88 -3.46
CA ALA A 148 12.14 -17.84 -2.93
C ALA A 148 12.14 -17.87 -1.39
N LYS A 149 11.07 -17.39 -0.74
CA LYS A 149 10.90 -17.32 0.72
C LYS A 149 9.92 -18.42 1.21
N LYS A 150 10.10 -19.65 0.72
CA LYS A 150 9.12 -20.75 0.91
C LYS A 150 8.83 -21.07 2.38
N ASP A 151 9.82 -20.97 3.25
CA ASP A 151 9.71 -21.44 4.63
C ASP A 151 8.63 -20.68 5.42
N ASP A 152 8.54 -19.37 5.21
CA ASP A 152 7.54 -18.51 5.87
C ASP A 152 6.14 -18.60 5.25
N PHE A 153 6.03 -18.96 3.97
CA PHE A 153 4.81 -18.77 3.17
C PHE A 153 4.26 -20.05 2.55
N ASN A 154 4.73 -21.23 2.97
CA ASN A 154 4.37 -22.51 2.35
C ASN A 154 2.84 -22.70 2.21
N LYS A 155 2.09 -22.39 3.28
CA LYS A 155 0.62 -22.50 3.31
C LYS A 155 -0.08 -21.47 2.41
N LEU A 156 0.52 -20.29 2.21
CA LEU A 156 -0.01 -19.28 1.30
C LEU A 156 0.20 -19.71 -0.16
N ILE A 157 1.40 -20.25 -0.46
CA ILE A 157 1.77 -20.71 -1.81
C ILE A 157 0.93 -21.91 -2.22
N SER A 158 0.62 -22.83 -1.31
CA SER A 158 -0.18 -24.03 -1.62
C SER A 158 -1.64 -23.72 -2.00
N ILE A 159 -2.20 -22.62 -1.50
CA ILE A 159 -3.58 -22.18 -1.79
C ILE A 159 -3.67 -21.39 -3.11
N ALA A 160 -2.56 -20.87 -3.60
CA ALA A 160 -2.53 -20.02 -4.76
C ALA A 160 -2.83 -20.78 -6.06
N THR A 161 -3.72 -20.21 -6.88
CA THR A 161 -4.10 -20.83 -8.16
C THR A 161 -3.17 -20.43 -9.31
N ARG A 162 -2.61 -19.21 -9.30
CA ARG A 162 -1.83 -18.65 -10.41
C ARG A 162 -0.58 -17.94 -9.90
N PHE A 163 0.50 -18.02 -10.68
CA PHE A 163 1.77 -17.35 -10.42
C PHE A 163 2.17 -16.47 -11.61
N VAL A 164 2.83 -15.35 -11.32
CA VAL A 164 3.37 -14.37 -12.30
C VAL A 164 4.79 -13.99 -11.92
#